data_AF-A0AAJ0CFI9-F1
#
_entry.id   AF-A0AAJ0CFI9-F1
#
_cell.length_a   1.000
_cell.length_b   1.000
_cell.length_c   1.000
_cell.angle_alpha   90.00
_cell.angle_beta   90.00
_cell.angle_gamma   90.00
#
_symmetry.space_group_name_H-M   'P 1'
#
loop_
_entity.id
_entity.type
_entity.pdbx_description
1 polymer ?
#
loop_
_entity_poly.entity_id
_entity_poly.type
_entity_poly.pdbx_seq_one_letter_code
_entity_poly.pdbx_strand_id
1 'polypeptide(L)'
;MPKPLIACVPGSFHRPSAWDAVAEPLRNQGFKVILPPLATSATTEAAQDIAGKTSLDDVSLIHEHLLPLLEQGEEAVVVSHSYGSLPATLAVEGHTVQERRARGLKGGISALVVIAGFAFPVHGK
;
A
#
# COMPACT_ATOMS: atom_id res chain seq x y z
N MET A 1 16.35 -11.02 -11.49
CA MET A 1 15.04 -11.15 -10.82
C MET A 1 14.07 -10.16 -11.48
N PRO A 2 12.78 -10.48 -11.62
CA PRO A 2 11.79 -9.53 -12.10
C PRO A 2 11.77 -8.28 -11.20
N LYS A 3 11.48 -7.10 -11.77
CA LYS A 3 11.32 -5.87 -10.99
C LYS A 3 10.06 -6.01 -10.12
N PRO A 4 10.11 -5.67 -8.83
CA PRO A 4 8.93 -5.74 -7.99
C PRO A 4 7.90 -4.70 -8.43
N LEU A 5 6.62 -5.01 -8.17
CA LEU A 5 5.55 -4.03 -8.14
C LEU A 5 5.81 -3.03 -7.00
N ILE A 6 5.55 -1.75 -7.21
CA ILE A 6 5.64 -0.73 -6.18
C ILE A 6 4.23 -0.20 -5.89
N ALA A 7 3.78 -0.29 -4.65
CA ALA A 7 2.52 0.28 -4.21
C ALA A 7 2.78 1.49 -3.32
N CYS A 8 2.44 2.69 -3.79
CA CYS A 8 2.69 3.93 -3.06
C CYS A 8 1.42 4.41 -2.33
N VAL A 9 1.43 4.31 -1.00
CA VAL A 9 0.31 4.68 -0.12
C VAL A 9 0.49 6.13 0.36
N PRO A 10 -0.45 7.05 0.07
CA PRO A 10 -0.34 8.45 0.43
C PRO A 10 -0.60 8.70 1.94
N GLY A 11 -0.32 9.91 2.42
CA GLY A 11 -0.64 10.32 3.80
C GLY A 11 -2.06 10.89 3.96
N SER A 12 -2.38 11.40 5.15
CA SER A 12 -3.62 12.14 5.39
C SER A 12 -3.71 13.36 4.48
N PHE A 13 -4.91 13.68 4.00
CA PHE A 13 -5.19 14.86 3.16
C PHE A 13 -4.45 14.87 1.81
N HIS A 14 -3.96 13.71 1.35
CA HIS A 14 -3.34 13.56 0.04
C HIS A 14 -4.21 12.72 -0.89
N ARG A 15 -4.24 13.09 -2.17
CA ARG A 15 -4.72 12.25 -3.27
C ARG A 15 -3.61 11.27 -3.71
N PRO A 16 -3.95 10.15 -4.39
CA PRO A 16 -2.95 9.27 -4.99
C PRO A 16 -1.92 9.99 -5.87
N SER A 17 -2.34 11.04 -6.59
CA SER A 17 -1.49 11.86 -7.47
C SER A 17 -0.36 12.59 -6.75
N ALA A 18 -0.38 12.68 -5.42
CA ALA A 18 0.75 13.19 -4.65
C ALA A 18 2.05 12.39 -4.90
N TRP A 19 1.93 11.16 -5.38
CA TRP A 19 3.05 10.30 -5.74
C TRP A 19 3.50 10.41 -7.20
N ASP A 20 2.85 11.20 -8.06
CA ASP A 20 3.14 11.18 -9.51
C ASP A 20 4.60 11.51 -9.83
N ALA A 21 5.18 12.51 -9.13
CA ALA A 21 6.58 12.87 -9.27
C ALA A 21 7.58 11.75 -8.89
N VAL A 22 7.13 10.74 -8.15
CA VAL A 22 7.91 9.53 -7.81
C VAL A 22 7.53 8.37 -8.74
N ALA A 23 6.24 8.21 -9.04
CA ALA A 23 5.70 7.11 -9.81
C ALA A 23 6.13 7.17 -11.28
N GLU A 24 6.15 8.35 -11.89
CA GLU A 24 6.52 8.53 -13.29
C GLU A 24 7.98 8.12 -13.56
N PRO A 25 8.99 8.61 -12.82
CA PRO A 25 10.37 8.13 -12.99
C PRO A 25 10.54 6.62 -12.79
N LEU A 26 9.81 6.01 -11.85
CA LEU A 26 9.85 4.57 -11.62
C LEU A 26 9.23 3.80 -12.79
N ARG A 27 8.08 4.26 -13.31
CA ARG A 27 7.45 3.69 -14.51
C ARG A 27 8.35 3.78 -15.73
N ASN A 28 9.03 4.91 -15.92
CA ASN A 28 10.00 5.11 -17.01
C ASN A 28 11.21 4.15 -16.91
N GLN A 29 11.53 3.68 -15.69
CA GLN A 29 12.54 2.65 -15.45
C GLN A 29 11.98 1.21 -15.54
N GLY A 30 10.74 1.03 -15.98
CA GLY A 30 10.10 -0.26 -16.19
C GLY A 30 9.55 -0.90 -14.91
N PHE A 31 9.37 -0.15 -13.82
CA PHE A 31 8.63 -0.65 -12.66
C PHE A 31 7.12 -0.51 -12.90
N LYS A 32 6.36 -1.50 -12.47
CA LYS A 32 4.91 -1.37 -12.31
C LYS A 32 4.66 -0.60 -11.01
N VAL A 33 3.87 0.47 -11.07
CA VAL A 33 3.58 1.33 -9.91
C VAL A 33 2.09 1.56 -9.78
N ILE A 34 1.51 1.21 -8.62
CA ILE A 34 0.11 1.48 -8.27
C ILE A 34 0.02 2.50 -7.13
N LEU A 35 -1.03 3.31 -7.15
CA LEU A 35 -1.26 4.40 -6.22
C LEU A 35 -2.64 4.21 -5.57
N PRO A 36 -2.79 3.30 -4.59
CA PRO A 36 -4.08 3.06 -3.95
C PRO A 36 -4.61 4.32 -3.26
N PRO A 37 -5.92 4.62 -3.37
CA PRO A 37 -6.56 5.66 -2.57
C PRO A 37 -6.74 5.22 -1.12
N LEU A 38 -7.00 6.18 -0.23
CA LEU A 38 -7.40 5.95 1.16
C LEU A 38 -8.81 6.50 1.36
N ALA A 39 -9.69 5.75 2.01
CA ALA A 39 -11.06 6.13 2.31
C ALA A 39 -11.13 7.25 3.34
N THR A 40 -10.14 7.34 4.24
CA THR A 40 -10.06 8.40 5.26
C THR A 40 -9.40 9.68 4.76
N SER A 41 -8.73 9.63 3.59
CA SER A 41 -8.20 10.82 2.91
C SER A 41 -9.13 11.18 1.76
N ALA A 42 -9.89 12.26 1.93
CA ALA A 42 -10.83 12.69 0.92
C ALA A 42 -10.13 12.91 -0.43
N THR A 43 -10.64 12.27 -1.49
CA THR A 43 -10.27 12.58 -2.88
C THR A 43 -11.05 13.80 -3.39
N THR A 44 -12.13 14.14 -2.71
CA THR A 44 -13.06 15.26 -2.92
C THR A 44 -12.93 16.29 -1.79
N GLU A 45 -13.60 17.43 -1.92
CA GLU A 45 -13.59 18.48 -0.88
C GLU A 45 -14.69 18.28 0.18
N ALA A 46 -15.55 17.26 0.04
CA ALA A 46 -16.71 17.08 0.89
C ALA A 46 -16.37 16.25 2.14
N ALA A 47 -16.43 16.89 3.31
CA ALA A 47 -16.17 16.23 4.61
C ALA A 47 -17.10 15.04 4.91
N GLN A 48 -18.27 14.97 4.27
CA GLN A 48 -19.21 13.84 4.40
C GLN A 48 -18.65 12.54 3.81
N ASP A 49 -17.73 12.62 2.84
CA ASP A 49 -17.22 11.43 2.13
C ASP A 49 -16.27 10.61 3.02
N ILE A 50 -15.71 11.23 4.07
CA ILE A 50 -14.85 10.57 5.06
C ILE A 50 -15.60 10.22 6.36
N ALA A 51 -16.84 10.66 6.52
CA ALA A 51 -17.60 10.46 7.75
C ALA A 51 -17.82 8.96 8.02
N GLY A 52 -17.39 8.48 9.18
CA GLY A 52 -17.51 7.08 9.58
C GLY A 52 -16.47 6.13 8.94
N LYS A 53 -15.53 6.63 8.13
CA LYS A 53 -14.42 5.84 7.59
C LYS A 53 -13.31 5.67 8.62
N THR A 54 -12.62 4.54 8.52
CA THR A 54 -11.57 4.12 9.46
C THR A 54 -10.32 3.67 8.71
N SER A 55 -9.23 3.47 9.43
CA SER A 55 -8.02 2.87 8.85
C SER A 55 -8.22 1.45 8.32
N LEU A 56 -9.31 0.75 8.69
CA LEU A 56 -9.63 -0.57 8.14
C LEU A 56 -10.29 -0.47 6.76
N ASP A 57 -11.03 0.61 6.49
CA ASP A 57 -11.52 0.91 5.15
C ASP A 57 -10.34 1.21 4.21
N ASP A 58 -9.32 1.92 4.72
CA ASP A 58 -8.07 2.18 4.01
C ASP A 58 -7.30 0.88 3.67
N VAL A 59 -7.18 -0.05 4.62
CA VAL A 59 -6.58 -1.38 4.39
C VAL A 59 -7.33 -2.11 3.28
N SER A 60 -8.66 -2.06 3.30
CA SER A 60 -9.50 -2.72 2.30
C SER A 60 -9.24 -2.16 0.89
N LEU A 61 -9.10 -0.83 0.74
CA LEU A 61 -8.76 -0.21 -0.54
C LEU A 61 -7.33 -0.54 -1.00
N ILE A 62 -6.35 -0.60 -0.10
CA ILE A 62 -5.00 -1.06 -0.44
C ILE A 62 -5.06 -2.50 -0.96
N HIS A 63 -5.79 -3.38 -0.28
CA HIS A 63 -5.96 -4.77 -0.68
C HIS A 63 -6.67 -4.92 -2.02
N GLU A 64 -7.73 -4.16 -2.27
CA GLU A 64 -8.47 -4.17 -3.54
C GLU A 64 -7.54 -3.92 -4.74
N HIS A 65 -6.57 -3.01 -4.59
CA HIS A 65 -5.63 -2.67 -5.65
C HIS A 65 -4.42 -3.61 -5.73
N LEU A 66 -3.99 -4.17 -4.59
CA LEU A 66 -2.75 -4.94 -4.48
C LEU A 66 -2.94 -6.45 -4.62
N LEU A 67 -3.94 -7.03 -3.96
CA LEU A 67 -4.10 -8.49 -3.89
C LEU A 67 -4.29 -9.17 -5.24
N PRO A 68 -5.08 -8.63 -6.20
CA PRO A 68 -5.21 -9.24 -7.52
C PRO A 68 -3.87 -9.38 -8.26
N LEU A 69 -2.93 -8.46 -8.00
CA LEU A 69 -1.59 -8.49 -8.58
C LEU A 69 -0.72 -9.55 -7.90
N LEU A 70 -0.81 -9.69 -6.57
CA LEU A 70 -0.11 -10.75 -5.84
C LEU A 70 -0.62 -12.15 -6.26
N GLU A 71 -1.92 -12.29 -6.55
CA GLU A 71 -2.51 -13.54 -7.06
C GLU A 71 -1.97 -13.94 -8.43
N GLN A 72 -1.62 -12.96 -9.27
CA GLN A 72 -0.91 -13.16 -10.53
C GLN A 72 0.57 -13.58 -10.33
N GLY A 73 1.04 -13.59 -9.09
CA GLY A 73 2.40 -13.99 -8.72
C GLY A 73 3.38 -12.84 -8.58
N GLU A 74 2.91 -11.59 -8.63
CA GLU A 74 3.76 -10.41 -8.44
C GLU A 74 4.29 -10.35 -7.00
N GLU A 75 5.55 -9.96 -6.85
CA GLU A 75 6.11 -9.55 -5.56
C GLU A 75 6.10 -8.02 -5.47
N ALA A 76 5.67 -7.48 -4.33
CA ALA A 76 5.43 -6.07 -4.15
C ALA A 76 6.28 -5.46 -3.03
N VAL A 77 6.73 -4.23 -3.26
CA VAL A 77 7.23 -3.33 -2.22
C VAL A 77 6.14 -2.29 -1.95
N VAL A 78 5.69 -2.21 -0.69
CA VAL A 78 4.75 -1.16 -0.26
C VAL A 78 5.57 0.02 0.25
N VAL A 79 5.35 1.20 -0.32
CA VAL A 79 5.98 2.46 0.10
C VAL A 79 4.90 3.35 0.68
N SER A 80 5.07 3.83 1.90
CA SER A 80 4.05 4.59 2.62
C SER A 80 4.59 5.92 3.15
N HIS A 81 3.70 6.91 3.27
CA HIS A 81 4.04 8.23 3.80
C HIS A 81 3.11 8.65 4.96
N SER A 82 3.69 9.20 6.04
CA SER A 82 2.94 9.79 7.16
C SER A 82 1.82 8.86 7.67
N TYR A 83 0.59 9.34 7.82
CA TYR A 83 -0.57 8.53 8.19
C TYR A 83 -0.72 7.24 7.38
N GLY A 84 -0.41 7.24 6.08
CA GLY A 84 -0.52 6.05 5.23
C GLY A 84 0.29 4.86 5.73
N SER A 85 1.31 5.10 6.56
CA SER A 85 2.07 4.02 7.23
C SER A 85 1.20 3.14 8.14
N LEU A 86 0.14 3.67 8.73
CA LEU A 86 -0.82 2.92 9.57
C LEU A 86 -1.53 1.83 8.77
N PRO A 87 -2.39 2.16 7.78
CA PRO A 87 -3.09 1.15 7.01
C PRO A 87 -2.13 0.33 6.13
N ALA A 88 -1.01 0.89 5.66
CA ALA A 88 0.00 0.11 4.93
C ALA A 88 0.60 -1.01 5.81
N THR A 89 0.92 -0.73 7.07
CA THR A 89 1.46 -1.74 8.00
C THR A 89 0.44 -2.85 8.25
N LEU A 90 -0.82 -2.48 8.51
CA LEU A 90 -1.91 -3.45 8.69
C LEU A 90 -2.16 -4.27 7.43
N ALA A 91 -2.07 -3.67 6.24
CA ALA A 91 -2.28 -4.36 4.98
C ALA A 91 -1.21 -5.41 4.66
N VAL A 92 -0.02 -5.33 5.28
CA VAL A 92 1.06 -6.31 5.09
C VAL A 92 0.77 -7.63 5.82
N GLU A 93 0.06 -7.58 6.94
CA GLU A 93 -0.18 -8.73 7.81
C GLU A 93 -0.84 -9.89 7.05
N GLY A 94 -0.24 -11.08 7.13
CA GLY A 94 -0.72 -12.25 6.40
C GLY A 94 -0.44 -12.23 4.89
N HIS A 95 0.13 -11.16 4.33
CA HIS A 95 0.35 -10.99 2.89
C HIS A 95 1.82 -10.90 2.48
N THR A 96 2.76 -11.16 3.40
CA THR A 96 4.18 -11.29 3.03
C THR A 96 4.42 -12.46 2.08
N VAL A 97 5.52 -12.42 1.34
CA VAL A 97 5.93 -13.54 0.46
C VAL A 97 6.01 -14.85 1.24
N GLN A 98 6.55 -14.82 2.45
CA GLN A 98 6.71 -15.99 3.32
C GLN A 98 5.36 -16.55 3.77
N GLU A 99 4.45 -15.71 4.28
CA GLU A 99 3.13 -16.12 4.74
C GLU A 99 2.27 -16.67 3.61
N ARG A 100 2.28 -16.01 2.44
CA ARG A 100 1.54 -16.48 1.26
C ARG A 100 2.09 -17.81 0.76
N ARG A 101 3.42 -17.95 0.68
CA ARG A 101 4.06 -19.21 0.29
C ARG A 101 3.72 -20.34 1.26
N ALA A 102 3.68 -20.09 2.57
CA ALA A 102 3.29 -21.08 3.56
C ALA A 102 1.84 -21.60 3.36
N ARG A 103 0.97 -20.81 2.74
CA ARG A 103 -0.40 -21.19 2.35
C ARG A 103 -0.52 -21.71 0.92
N GLY A 104 0.59 -21.94 0.22
CA GLY A 104 0.59 -22.38 -1.19
C GLY A 104 0.16 -21.30 -2.20
N LEU A 105 0.13 -20.04 -1.80
CA LEU A 105 -0.22 -18.90 -2.66
C LEU A 105 1.04 -18.33 -3.33
N LYS A 106 0.85 -17.73 -4.52
CA LYS A 106 1.91 -17.03 -5.27
C LYS A 106 2.03 -15.57 -4.84
N GLY A 107 3.15 -14.96 -5.20
CA GLY A 107 3.43 -13.54 -4.97
C GLY A 107 3.45 -13.17 -3.47
N GLY A 108 3.54 -11.88 -3.20
CA GLY A 108 3.48 -11.36 -1.84
C GLY A 108 4.22 -10.06 -1.64
N ILE A 109 4.09 -9.50 -0.44
CA ILE A 109 4.79 -8.28 -0.07
C ILE A 109 6.19 -8.66 0.43
N SER A 110 7.22 -8.19 -0.27
CA SER A 110 8.62 -8.50 0.03
C SER A 110 9.27 -7.46 0.94
N ALA A 111 8.75 -6.22 0.95
CA ALA A 111 9.20 -5.16 1.84
C ALA A 111 8.11 -4.09 2.08
N LEU A 112 8.19 -3.46 3.24
CA LEU A 112 7.48 -2.23 3.58
C LEU A 112 8.52 -1.11 3.80
N VAL A 113 8.38 0.00 3.09
CA VAL A 113 9.17 1.21 3.25
C VAL A 113 8.28 2.29 3.86
N VAL A 114 8.71 2.86 4.97
CA VAL A 114 7.96 3.89 5.71
C VAL A 114 8.73 5.21 5.65
N ILE A 115 8.13 6.22 5.04
CA ILE A 115 8.73 7.55 4.85
C ILE A 115 7.98 8.55 5.74
N ALA A 116 8.68 9.15 6.69
CA ALA A 116 8.10 10.12 7.65
C ALA A 116 6.79 9.62 8.29
N GLY A 117 6.66 8.30 8.45
CA GLY A 117 5.49 7.63 8.98
C GLY A 117 5.71 7.13 10.40
N PHE A 118 4.67 6.56 10.97
CA PHE A 118 4.70 5.98 12.29
C PHE A 118 5.43 4.63 12.25
N ALA A 119 6.43 4.47 13.11
CA ALA A 119 7.05 3.17 13.34
C ALA A 119 6.23 2.41 14.39
N PHE A 120 5.45 1.42 13.96
CA PHE A 120 4.74 0.53 14.88
C PHE A 120 5.61 -0.67 15.25
N PRO A 121 5.61 -1.10 16.53
CA PRO A 121 6.17 -2.39 16.88
C PRO A 121 5.36 -3.49 16.19
N VAL A 122 6.08 -4.42 15.56
CA VAL A 122 5.51 -5.67 15.02
C VAL A 122 4.83 -6.47 16.13
N HIS A 123 3.81 -7.24 15.75
CA HIS A 123 3.17 -8.20 16.65
C HIS A 123 4.22 -9.13 17.27
N GLY A 124 4.32 -9.12 18.61
CA GLY A 124 5.10 -10.10 19.36
C GLY A 124 6.60 -9.86 19.46
N LYS A 125 7.01 -8.78 20.13
CA LYS A 125 8.13 -8.82 21.09
C LYS A 125 7.79 -8.00 22.33
#